data_AF-A0A9C8SWB9-F1
#
_entry.id   AF-A0A9C8SWB9-F1
#
_cell.length_a   1.000
_cell.length_b   1.000
_cell.length_c   1.000
_cell.angle_alpha   90.00
_cell.angle_beta   90.00
_cell.angle_gamma   90.00
#
_symmetry.space_group_name_H-M   'P 1'
#
loop_
_entity.id
_entity.type
_entity.pdbx_description
1 polymer ?
#
loop_
_entity_poly.entity_id
_entity_poly.type
_entity_poly.pdbx_seq_one_letter_code
_entity_poly.pdbx_strand_id
1 'polypeptide(L)' 'MKETNLEEIVEIAESYCKNGVPWHHHFLTLECMFNKSDKFQIILENEKIGESFVATFDYKPMKELEFLENLFFNRKK' A
#
# COMPACT_ATOMS: atom_id res chain seq x y z
N MET A 1 9.68 -4.46 6.82
CA MET A 1 8.32 -4.62 6.29
C MET A 1 7.48 -5.39 7.29
N LYS A 2 6.39 -4.79 7.75
CA LYS A 2 5.44 -5.36 8.72
C LYS A 2 4.23 -5.91 7.96
N GLU A 3 3.85 -7.15 8.22
CA GLU A 3 2.65 -7.75 7.64
C GLU A 3 1.39 -7.20 8.30
N THR A 4 0.38 -6.88 7.49
CA THR A 4 -0.89 -6.30 7.92
C THR A 4 -1.97 -6.57 6.84
N ASN A 5 -3.16 -5.99 7.00
CA ASN A 5 -4.26 -6.01 6.04
C ASN A 5 -4.44 -4.64 5.36
N LEU A 6 -5.34 -4.57 4.38
CA LEU A 6 -5.61 -3.34 3.65
C LEU A 6 -6.21 -2.24 4.52
N GLU A 7 -7.12 -2.59 5.43
CA GLU A 7 -7.83 -1.61 6.27
C GLU A 7 -6.83 -0.82 7.10
N GLU A 8 -5.87 -1.50 7.72
CA GLU A 8 -4.81 -0.87 8.49
C GLU A 8 -3.83 -0.07 7.60
N ILE A 9 -3.49 -0.57 6.39
CA ILE A 9 -2.72 0.23 5.41
C ILE A 9 -3.43 1.54 5.08
N VAL A 10 -4.74 1.50 4.88
CA VAL A 10 -5.56 2.67 4.57
C VAL A 10 -5.56 3.65 5.74
N GLU A 11 -5.79 3.18 6.97
CA GLU A 11 -5.78 4.02 8.16
C GLU A 11 -4.42 4.71 8.35
N ILE A 12 -3.33 3.99 8.10
CA ILE A 12 -1.98 4.55 8.16
C ILE A 12 -1.78 5.61 7.06
N ALA A 13 -2.18 5.32 5.82
CA ALA A 13 -2.07 6.26 4.70
C ALA A 13 -2.90 7.54 4.94
N GLU A 14 -4.11 7.43 5.47
CA GLU A 14 -4.94 8.58 5.86
C GLU A 14 -4.27 9.41 6.96
N SER A 15 -3.68 8.75 7.97
CA SER A 15 -2.89 9.41 9.00
C SER A 15 -1.69 10.15 8.40
N TYR A 16 -0.99 9.54 7.44
CA TYR A 16 0.13 10.19 6.75
C TYR A 16 -0.30 11.41 5.95
N CYS A 17 -1.42 11.33 5.21
CA CYS A 17 -2.02 12.46 4.52
C CYS A 17 -2.37 13.61 5.49
N LYS A 18 -3.02 13.29 6.62
CA LYS A 18 -3.41 14.28 7.63
C LYS A 18 -2.21 14.97 8.28
N ASN A 19 -1.12 14.25 8.49
CA ASN A 19 0.08 14.74 9.17
C ASN A 19 1.17 15.27 8.22
N GLY A 20 0.95 15.30 6.91
CA GLY A 20 1.96 15.73 5.94
C GLY A 20 3.23 14.84 5.96
N VAL A 21 3.04 13.55 6.23
CA VAL A 21 4.10 12.55 6.13
C VAL A 21 4.18 12.13 4.66
N PRO A 22 5.33 12.22 3.99
CA PRO A 22 5.49 11.69 2.64
C PRO A 22 5.52 10.16 2.70
N TRP A 23 4.75 9.57 1.81
CA TRP A 23 4.59 8.13 1.69
C TRP A 23 4.35 7.80 0.23
N HIS A 24 4.64 6.56 -0.17
CA HIS A 24 4.22 6.03 -1.45
C HIS A 24 3.79 4.57 -1.30
N HIS A 25 3.36 3.96 -2.39
CA HIS A 25 2.91 2.58 -2.38
C HIS A 25 3.49 1.79 -3.56
N HIS A 26 3.57 0.47 -3.39
CA HIS A 26 3.89 -0.47 -4.45
C HIS A 26 2.77 -1.49 -4.59
N PHE A 27 2.53 -1.91 -5.83
CA PHE A 27 1.72 -3.08 -6.13
C PHE A 27 2.61 -4.14 -6.79
N LEU A 28 2.88 -5.22 -6.07
CA LEU A 28 3.68 -6.34 -6.57
C LEU A 28 2.75 -7.45 -7.08
N THR A 29 2.81 -7.68 -8.39
CA THR A 29 2.11 -8.77 -9.06
C THR A 29 2.86 -10.10 -8.88
N LEU A 30 2.22 -11.22 -9.24
CA LEU A 30 2.86 -12.55 -9.23
C LEU A 30 4.08 -12.65 -10.17
N GLU A 31 4.08 -11.85 -11.25
CA GLU A 31 5.17 -11.82 -12.24
C GLU A 31 6.25 -10.77 -11.90
N CYS A 32 6.06 -10.01 -10.82
CA CYS A 32 7.00 -8.97 -10.43
C CYS A 32 8.30 -9.61 -9.92
N MET A 33 9.44 -9.26 -10.51
CA MET A 33 10.75 -9.76 -10.09
C MET A 33 11.14 -9.40 -8.64
N PHE A 34 10.49 -8.38 -8.05
CA PHE A 34 10.68 -7.98 -6.67
C PHE A 34 9.73 -8.70 -5.70
N ASN A 35 8.69 -9.35 -6.22
CA ASN A 35 7.79 -10.16 -5.41
C ASN A 35 8.45 -11.50 -5.11
N LYS A 36 8.70 -11.78 -3.83
CA LYS A 36 9.22 -13.08 -3.36
C LYS A 36 8.11 -14.00 -2.85
N SER A 37 6.87 -13.53 -2.88
CA SER A 37 5.67 -14.27 -2.47
C SER A 37 4.95 -14.87 -3.69
N ASP A 38 4.19 -15.92 -3.45
CA ASP A 38 3.23 -16.50 -4.40
C ASP A 38 1.87 -15.77 -4.40
N LYS A 39 1.77 -14.66 -3.65
CA LYS A 39 0.59 -13.81 -3.53
C LYS A 39 0.82 -12.42 -4.12
N PHE A 40 -0.26 -11.73 -4.48
CA PHE A 40 -0.21 -10.30 -4.78
C PHE A 40 0.09 -9.52 -3.51
N GLN A 41 0.84 -8.41 -3.62
CA GLN A 41 1.18 -7.58 -2.46
C GLN A 41 0.89 -6.10 -2.74
N ILE A 42 0.28 -5.41 -1.78
CA ILE A 42 0.27 -3.96 -1.70
C ILE A 42 1.19 -3.56 -0.55
N ILE A 43 2.16 -2.68 -0.83
CA ILE A 43 3.11 -2.19 0.15
C ILE A 43 2.91 -0.69 0.32
N LEU A 44 2.86 -0.22 1.56
CA LEU A 44 2.90 1.19 1.93
C LEU A 44 4.25 1.50 2.56
N GLU A 45 4.93 2.54 2.07
CA GLU A 45 6.22 2.95 2.61
C GLU A 45 6.18 4.39 3.11
N ASN A 46 6.73 4.61 4.31
CA ASN A 46 6.98 5.92 4.87
C ASN A 46 8.36 6.40 4.47
N GLU A 47 8.42 7.46 3.66
CA GLU A 47 9.68 7.96 3.10
C GLU A 47 10.59 8.62 4.14
N LYS A 48 10.03 9.11 5.25
CA LYS A 48 10.80 9.81 6.30
C LYS A 48 11.56 8.85 7.20
N ILE A 49 10.92 7.76 7.62
CA ILE A 49 11.46 6.86 8.65
C ILE A 49 11.81 5.46 8.11
N GLY A 50 11.51 5.18 6.84
CA GLY A 50 11.82 3.89 6.20
C GLY A 50 10.97 2.73 6.73
N GLU A 51 9.83 3.02 7.34
CA GLU A 51 8.88 2.00 7.78
C GLU A 51 8.02 1.56 6.61
N SER A 52 7.80 0.25 6.49
CA SER A 52 6.96 -0.32 5.43
C SER A 52 5.97 -1.35 5.97
N PHE A 53 4.78 -1.33 5.40
CA PHE A 53 3.65 -2.22 5.72
C PHE A 53 3.24 -2.97 4.46
N VAL A 54 2.87 -4.25 4.58
CA VAL A 54 2.47 -5.08 3.45
C VAL A 54 1.17 -5.82 3.73
N ALA A 55 0.25 -5.75 2.76
CA ALA A 55 -0.94 -6.59 2.69
C ALA A 55 -0.81 -7.57 1.52
N THR A 56 -1.12 -8.83 1.77
CA THR A 56 -1.03 -9.92 0.77
C THR A 56 -2.42 -10.38 0.34
N PHE A 57 -2.58 -10.73 -0.93
CA PHE A 57 -3.87 -11.11 -1.51
C PHE A 57 -3.72 -12.35 -2.40
N ASP A 58 -4.64 -13.31 -2.25
CA ASP A 58 -4.75 -14.48 -3.12
C ASP A 58 -5.44 -14.16 -4.47
N TYR A 59 -5.91 -12.92 -4.65
CA TYR A 59 -6.52 -12.40 -5.86
C TYR A 59 -5.89 -11.07 -6.25
N LYS A 60 -6.08 -10.63 -7.50
CA LYS A 60 -5.60 -9.32 -7.98
C LYS A 60 -6.44 -8.19 -7.34
N PRO A 61 -5.90 -7.40 -6.39
CA PRO A 61 -6.69 -6.52 -5.53
C PRO A 61 -6.88 -5.13 -6.15
N MET A 62 -7.55 -5.07 -7.30
CA MET A 62 -7.64 -3.83 -8.09
C MET A 62 -8.49 -2.75 -7.41
N LYS A 63 -9.56 -3.13 -6.70
CA LYS A 63 -10.44 -2.16 -6.03
C LYS A 63 -9.78 -1.56 -4.79
N GLU A 64 -9.06 -2.42 -4.08
CA GLU A 64 -8.25 -2.10 -2.92
C GLU A 64 -7.11 -1.16 -3.29
N LEU A 65 -6.40 -1.46 -4.38
CA LEU A 65 -5.36 -0.61 -4.94
C LEU A 65 -5.93 0.75 -5.37
N GLU A 66 -7.04 0.76 -6.10
CA GLU A 66 -7.70 2.00 -6.53
C GLU A 66 -8.07 2.90 -5.34
N PHE A 67 -8.52 2.32 -4.22
CA PHE A 67 -8.81 3.10 -3.02
C PHE A 67 -7.55 3.79 -2.48
N LEU A 68 -6.44 3.05 -2.35
CA LEU A 68 -5.17 3.60 -1.88
C LEU A 68 -4.58 4.64 -2.84
N GLU A 69 -4.67 4.40 -4.15
CA GLU A 69 -4.23 5.34 -5.18
C GLU A 69 -5.03 6.65 -5.15
N ASN A 70 -6.34 6.59 -4.90
CA ASN A 70 -7.17 7.78 -4.77
C ASN A 70 -6.74 8.64 -3.57
N LEU A 71 -6.37 8.01 -2.45
CA LEU A 71 -5.78 8.71 -1.31
C LEU A 71 -4.44 9.34 -1.68
N PHE A 72 -3.55 8.59 -2.33
CA PHE A 72 -2.20 9.05 -2.69
C PHE A 72 -2.23 10.25 -3.65
N PHE A 73 -3.02 10.16 -4.72
CA PHE A 73 -3.13 11.20 -5.73
C PHE A 73 -4.11 12.33 -5.36
N ASN A 74 -4.71 12.27 -4.17
CA ASN A 74 -5.76 13.18 -3.73
C ASN A 74 -6.90 13.32 -4.77
N ARG A 75 -7.28 12.19 -5.38
CA ARG A 75 -8.37 12.15 -6.36
C ARG A 75 -9.68 12.12 -5.59
N LYS A 76 -10.53 13.13 -5.78
CA LYS A 76 -11.90 13.10 -5.28
C LYS A 76 -12.67 12.01 -6.02
N LYS A 77 -13.24 11.07 -5.27
CA LYS A 77 -14.31 10.20 -5.77
C LYS A 77 -15.57 11.01 -6.08
#